data_AF-A0A9E7GAD2-F1
#
_entry.id   AF-A0A9E7GAD2-F1
#
_cell.length_a   1.000
_cell.length_b   1.000
_cell.length_c   1.000
_cell.angle_alpha   90.00
_cell.angle_beta   90.00
_cell.angle_gamma   90.00
#
_symmetry.space_group_name_H-M   'P 1'
#
loop_
_entity.id
_entity.type
_entity.pdbx_description
1 polymer ?
#
loop_
_entity_poly.entity_id
_entity_poly.type
_entity_poly.pdbx_seq_one_letter_code
_entity_poly.pdbx_strand_id
1 'polypeptide(L)'
;MVAINSLKQIEDMLASVTKSRPQWSCLVSAVDHRVDRALSVLRPQAIADHRHLLASLGWPPPLSGSNIVHPNTGASPELSNPLFLMTGNLKIKYCENFLSLCKLQELQRRRKYRQLSGHTLEIALSQPLWVVEELVNPIMVAAQHFLSKWHDKPEFIFALVYKLTMDFVASMDEILQPLVDKAMLVGHSCREEWISAMVTSLSTFLSKEIFPKYVDLLEGSHSSSNSSQARLSWLHLVDLMISFDKRIQTLITNFGLVLSLTDDVNLQRVSTMSIFCDRPDWLQMWAEIELGETIEKLRVAMQDEKSWKTRFQGTVLMTGSEDYKYPAVSGAVFQGLSLLIDRSRPLPSIELRARFISLAGAPIVREFLDCLLRRCQEAEGLTALADDDGLLKVCWSINSAWHFDSGLTEWCENVFFLEMESIGKDDTEGRRIFEEEITMFKEFRTEWIEKIATVVLRGFDSLCRDYLKNRRQWQEKTEGVSLSRTFVTALDYIQGKISKLEEALNGMDFVPTWRAVASGVDQLVFSGVFLSSIKFNSSAVERLNGDLEVLFGVFSAWCLRPQSFFPRLAEGLKLLKMEEKQLKDGILRGNERWLWENGIKHLTIAEAEKIVKNTVVMG
;
A
#
# COMPACT_ATOMS: atom_id res chain seq x y z
N MET A 1 -54.90 -7.93 3.46
CA MET A 1 -54.96 -8.06 1.97
C MET A 1 -55.79 -6.98 1.27
N VAL A 2 -57.06 -6.74 1.63
CA VAL A 2 -57.91 -5.72 0.96
C VAL A 2 -57.27 -4.31 1.00
N ALA A 3 -56.81 -3.86 2.17
CA ALA A 3 -56.16 -2.56 2.32
C ALA A 3 -54.88 -2.42 1.46
N ILE A 4 -54.06 -3.47 1.37
CA ILE A 4 -52.82 -3.47 0.57
C ILE A 4 -53.14 -3.38 -0.93
N ASN A 5 -54.18 -4.08 -1.39
CA ASN A 5 -54.62 -4.00 -2.77
C ASN A 5 -55.13 -2.60 -3.14
N SER A 6 -55.87 -1.95 -2.23
CA SER A 6 -56.31 -0.56 -2.42
C SER A 6 -55.14 0.41 -2.48
N LEU A 7 -54.14 0.26 -1.60
CA LEU A 7 -52.91 1.06 -1.65
C LEU A 7 -52.13 0.84 -2.95
N LYS A 8 -52.08 -0.40 -3.45
CA LYS A 8 -51.44 -0.71 -4.73
C LYS A 8 -52.12 -0.01 -5.90
N GLN A 9 -53.46 -0.02 -5.96
CA GLN A 9 -54.21 0.71 -6.98
C GLN A 9 -53.97 2.22 -6.90
N ILE A 10 -53.88 2.77 -5.69
CA ILE A 10 -53.52 4.18 -5.47
C ILE A 10 -52.12 4.46 -6.04
N GLU A 11 -51.14 3.62 -5.75
CA GLU A 11 -49.77 3.77 -6.26
C GLU A 11 -49.70 3.67 -7.80
N ASP A 12 -50.42 2.72 -8.41
CA ASP A 12 -50.50 2.58 -9.87
C ASP A 12 -51.13 3.83 -10.51
N MET A 13 -52.17 4.40 -9.90
CA MET A 13 -52.77 5.66 -10.33
C MET A 13 -51.79 6.84 -10.18
N LEU A 14 -51.12 6.97 -9.03
CA LEU A 14 -50.15 8.02 -8.78
C LEU A 14 -48.98 7.96 -9.78
N ALA A 15 -48.44 6.78 -10.05
CA ALA A 15 -47.39 6.58 -11.05
C ALA A 15 -47.83 7.04 -12.46
N SER A 16 -49.08 6.76 -12.84
CA SER A 16 -49.65 7.22 -14.13
C SER A 16 -49.83 8.75 -14.18
N VAL A 17 -50.27 9.37 -13.09
CA VAL A 17 -50.48 10.82 -12.98
C VAL A 17 -49.15 11.57 -12.97
N THR A 18 -48.15 11.07 -12.24
CA THR A 18 -46.80 11.66 -12.22
C THR A 18 -46.17 11.68 -13.62
N LYS A 19 -46.37 10.61 -14.42
CA LYS A 19 -45.85 10.55 -15.81
C LYS A 19 -46.64 11.41 -16.80
N SER A 20 -47.96 11.45 -16.68
CA SER A 20 -48.83 12.13 -17.65
C SER A 20 -49.03 13.62 -17.36
N ARG A 21 -48.94 14.05 -16.08
CA ARG A 21 -49.25 15.41 -15.63
C ARG A 21 -48.31 15.86 -14.51
N PRO A 22 -47.05 16.24 -14.83
CA PRO A 22 -46.05 16.62 -13.83
C PRO A 22 -46.43 17.88 -13.03
N GLN A 23 -47.27 18.74 -13.60
CA GLN A 23 -47.81 19.96 -12.96
C GLN A 23 -48.73 19.71 -11.74
N TRP A 24 -49.11 18.45 -11.47
CA TRP A 24 -49.97 18.08 -10.34
C TRP A 24 -49.18 17.59 -9.11
N SER A 25 -47.92 17.99 -8.99
CA SER A 25 -47.01 17.58 -7.90
C SER A 25 -47.58 17.81 -6.50
N CYS A 26 -48.25 18.92 -6.25
CA CYS A 26 -48.88 19.22 -4.95
C CYS A 26 -50.00 18.22 -4.59
N LEU A 27 -50.78 17.77 -5.58
CA LEU A 27 -51.82 16.77 -5.37
C LEU A 27 -51.21 15.39 -5.10
N VAL A 28 -50.18 15.02 -5.87
CA VAL A 28 -49.43 13.78 -5.68
C VAL A 28 -48.82 13.75 -4.27
N SER A 29 -48.19 14.84 -3.83
CA SER A 29 -47.64 14.99 -2.48
C SER A 29 -48.70 14.89 -1.38
N ALA A 30 -49.87 15.50 -1.55
CA ALA A 30 -50.97 15.41 -0.58
C ALA A 30 -51.52 13.98 -0.44
N VAL A 31 -51.62 13.23 -1.55
CA VAL A 31 -52.01 11.81 -1.51
C VAL A 31 -50.90 10.98 -0.87
N ASP A 32 -49.64 11.25 -1.21
CA ASP A 32 -48.47 10.60 -0.60
C ASP A 32 -48.50 10.72 0.94
N HIS A 33 -48.70 11.93 1.49
CA HIS A 33 -48.81 12.11 2.95
C HIS A 33 -49.92 11.27 3.59
N ARG A 34 -51.05 11.06 2.90
CA ARG A 34 -52.13 10.20 3.41
C ARG A 34 -51.77 8.71 3.35
N VAL A 35 -51.07 8.29 2.30
CA VAL A 35 -50.55 6.93 2.19
C VAL A 35 -49.49 6.69 3.26
N ASP A 36 -48.60 7.65 3.56
CA ASP A 36 -47.62 7.54 4.65
C ASP A 36 -48.28 7.35 6.01
N ARG A 37 -49.35 8.12 6.29
CA ARG A 37 -50.12 7.96 7.52
C ARG A 37 -50.83 6.60 7.60
N ALA A 38 -51.25 6.02 6.46
CA ALA A 38 -51.81 4.68 6.45
C ALA A 38 -50.73 3.61 6.66
N LEU A 39 -49.56 3.76 6.01
CA LEU A 39 -48.43 2.84 6.15
C LEU A 39 -47.83 2.86 7.56
N SER A 40 -47.79 4.01 8.23
CA SER A 40 -47.30 4.12 9.61
C SER A 40 -48.14 3.34 10.63
N VAL A 41 -49.40 3.04 10.30
CA VAL A 41 -50.28 2.18 11.11
C VAL A 41 -50.25 0.74 10.61
N LEU A 42 -50.34 0.53 9.30
CA LEU A 42 -50.42 -0.82 8.71
C LEU A 42 -49.12 -1.62 8.89
N ARG A 43 -47.95 -0.98 8.79
CA ARG A 43 -46.67 -1.68 8.89
C ARG A 43 -46.42 -2.26 10.29
N PRO A 44 -46.50 -1.50 11.39
CA PRO A 44 -46.33 -2.07 12.73
C PRO A 44 -47.36 -3.16 13.05
N GLN A 45 -48.61 -2.98 12.63
CA GLN A 45 -49.66 -3.99 12.86
C GLN A 45 -49.37 -5.28 12.10
N ALA A 46 -49.00 -5.21 10.83
CA ALA A 46 -48.69 -6.39 10.03
C ALA A 46 -47.48 -7.16 10.59
N ILE A 47 -46.46 -6.45 11.10
CA ILE A 47 -45.30 -7.03 11.78
C ILE A 47 -45.73 -7.72 13.08
N ALA A 48 -46.56 -7.06 13.90
CA ALA A 48 -47.05 -7.64 15.14
C ALA A 48 -47.87 -8.92 14.91
N ASP A 49 -48.75 -8.91 13.91
CA ASP A 49 -49.54 -10.09 13.51
C ASP A 49 -48.63 -11.24 13.05
N HIS A 50 -47.57 -10.92 12.28
CA HIS A 50 -46.58 -11.90 11.84
C HIS A 50 -45.81 -12.52 13.00
N ARG A 51 -45.32 -11.69 13.94
CA ARG A 51 -44.63 -12.14 15.16
C ARG A 51 -45.51 -13.07 16.01
N HIS A 52 -46.79 -12.72 16.16
CA HIS A 52 -47.74 -13.55 16.90
C HIS A 52 -47.92 -14.93 16.23
N LEU A 53 -48.00 -14.97 14.90
CA LEU A 53 -48.07 -16.24 14.17
C LEU A 53 -46.77 -17.04 14.30
N LEU A 54 -45.60 -16.41 14.20
CA LEU A 54 -44.30 -17.05 14.44
C LEU A 54 -44.21 -17.66 15.84
N ALA A 55 -44.64 -16.91 16.87
CA ALA A 55 -44.68 -17.42 18.24
C ALA A 55 -45.61 -18.63 18.38
N SER A 56 -46.77 -18.62 17.71
CA SER A 56 -47.70 -19.77 17.70
C SER A 56 -47.13 -21.02 17.03
N LEU A 57 -46.14 -20.85 16.16
CA LEU A 57 -45.42 -21.94 15.49
C LEU A 57 -44.23 -22.46 16.32
N GLY A 58 -43.96 -21.87 17.49
CA GLY A 58 -42.80 -22.21 18.32
C GLY A 58 -41.50 -21.58 17.82
N TRP A 59 -41.57 -20.45 17.10
CA TRP A 59 -40.42 -19.65 16.74
C TRP A 59 -40.12 -18.60 17.84
N PRO A 60 -38.86 -18.38 18.25
CA PRO A 60 -37.65 -19.07 17.79
C PRO A 60 -37.55 -20.49 18.39
N PRO A 61 -36.98 -21.46 17.65
CA PRO A 61 -36.75 -22.82 18.16
C PRO A 61 -35.78 -22.80 19.35
N PRO A 62 -35.91 -23.75 20.29
CA PRO A 62 -35.02 -23.81 21.45
C PRO A 62 -33.58 -24.06 21.01
N LEU A 63 -32.66 -23.19 21.42
CA LEU A 63 -31.23 -23.28 21.08
C LEU A 63 -30.51 -24.44 21.79
N SER A 64 -31.19 -25.10 22.74
CA SER A 64 -30.72 -26.30 23.45
C SER A 64 -31.59 -27.49 23.03
N GLY A 65 -30.98 -28.54 22.47
CA GLY A 65 -31.64 -29.75 21.96
C GLY A 65 -32.24 -30.67 23.03
N SER A 66 -32.83 -30.12 24.10
CA SER A 66 -33.47 -30.90 25.15
C SER A 66 -34.98 -30.89 24.99
N ASN A 67 -35.46 -31.54 23.94
CA ASN A 67 -36.75 -32.23 23.94
C ASN A 67 -36.61 -33.49 23.09
N ILE A 68 -35.88 -34.46 23.64
CA ILE A 68 -35.95 -35.85 23.20
C ILE A 68 -37.37 -36.33 23.53
N VAL A 69 -38.27 -36.20 22.57
CA VAL A 69 -39.40 -37.14 22.46
C VAL A 69 -38.95 -38.14 21.42
N HIS A 70 -38.70 -39.38 21.86
CA HIS A 70 -38.25 -40.52 21.07
C HIS A 70 -38.82 -40.55 19.64
N PRO A 71 -37.96 -40.86 18.66
CA PRO A 71 -38.32 -41.93 17.75
C PRO A 71 -37.13 -42.88 17.52
N ASN A 72 -37.42 -44.18 17.56
CA ASN A 72 -36.48 -45.21 17.14
C ASN A 72 -36.19 -45.08 15.64
N THR A 73 -35.18 -44.31 15.24
CA THR A 73 -34.37 -44.53 14.02
C THR A 73 -33.14 -43.63 14.05
N GLY A 74 -31.96 -44.18 13.73
CA GLY A 74 -30.66 -43.55 13.93
C GLY A 74 -30.31 -42.40 12.97
N ALA A 75 -30.91 -41.23 13.19
CA ALA A 75 -30.43 -39.95 12.67
C ALA A 75 -30.08 -39.03 13.87
N SER A 76 -29.02 -38.25 13.73
CA SER A 76 -28.57 -37.25 14.72
C SER A 76 -29.71 -36.30 15.16
N PRO A 77 -29.64 -35.70 16.36
CA PRO A 77 -30.66 -34.76 16.84
C PRO A 77 -30.55 -33.45 16.07
N GLU A 78 -31.14 -33.39 14.87
CA GLU A 78 -31.28 -32.17 14.10
C GLU A 78 -32.29 -31.25 14.81
N LEU A 79 -31.94 -29.97 14.97
CA LEU A 79 -32.86 -28.96 15.46
C LEU A 79 -34.05 -28.93 14.50
N SER A 80 -35.19 -29.48 14.90
CA SER A 80 -36.34 -29.59 14.01
C SER A 80 -36.84 -28.20 13.67
N ASN A 81 -36.64 -27.74 12.44
CA ASN A 81 -37.10 -26.42 12.04
C ASN A 81 -38.63 -26.38 12.08
N PRO A 82 -39.25 -25.55 12.94
CA PRO A 82 -40.71 -25.45 13.07
C PRO A 82 -41.40 -25.00 11.77
N LEU A 83 -40.66 -24.37 10.84
CA LEU A 83 -41.20 -24.00 9.54
C LEU A 83 -41.55 -25.23 8.67
N PHE A 84 -40.82 -26.35 8.79
CA PHE A 84 -41.15 -27.61 8.10
C PHE A 84 -42.33 -28.35 8.74
N LEU A 85 -42.58 -28.13 10.03
CA LEU A 85 -43.67 -28.79 10.78
C LEU A 85 -45.05 -28.15 10.53
N MET A 86 -45.13 -27.10 9.70
CA MET A 86 -46.38 -26.42 9.38
C MET A 86 -47.35 -27.31 8.60
N THR A 87 -48.51 -27.63 9.20
CA THR A 87 -49.57 -28.41 8.56
C THR A 87 -50.94 -27.69 8.60
N GLY A 88 -51.78 -27.98 7.60
CA GLY A 88 -53.18 -27.54 7.56
C GLY A 88 -53.40 -26.01 7.52
N ASN A 89 -54.38 -25.54 8.31
CA ASN A 89 -54.85 -24.15 8.32
C ASN A 89 -53.78 -23.15 8.81
N LEU A 90 -52.88 -23.57 9.70
CA LEU A 90 -51.78 -22.72 10.20
C LEU A 90 -50.80 -22.35 9.09
N LYS A 91 -50.44 -23.31 8.21
CA LYS A 91 -49.59 -23.07 7.04
C LYS A 91 -50.21 -22.02 6.11
N ILE A 92 -51.50 -22.14 5.84
CA ILE A 92 -52.23 -21.19 4.96
C ILE A 92 -52.19 -19.79 5.56
N LYS A 93 -52.54 -19.65 6.84
CA LYS A 93 -52.52 -18.36 7.55
C LYS A 93 -51.13 -17.73 7.59
N TYR A 94 -50.08 -18.52 7.84
CA TYR A 94 -48.70 -18.06 7.82
C TYR A 94 -48.30 -17.56 6.43
N CYS A 95 -48.52 -18.37 5.38
CA CYS A 95 -48.21 -17.98 4.00
C CYS A 95 -48.96 -16.71 3.57
N GLU A 96 -50.23 -16.55 3.93
CA GLU A 96 -51.01 -15.35 3.62
C GLU A 96 -50.48 -14.10 4.32
N ASN A 97 -50.08 -14.21 5.59
CA ASN A 97 -49.49 -13.12 6.35
C ASN A 97 -48.08 -12.76 5.81
N PHE A 98 -47.24 -13.76 5.55
CA PHE A 98 -45.93 -13.60 4.90
C PHE A 98 -46.06 -12.86 3.57
N LEU A 99 -46.95 -13.32 2.69
CA LEU A 99 -47.22 -12.68 1.40
C LEU A 99 -47.73 -11.25 1.56
N SER A 100 -48.52 -10.97 2.60
CA SER A 100 -49.02 -9.62 2.88
C SER A 100 -47.88 -8.68 3.26
N LEU A 101 -46.93 -9.12 4.10
CA LEU A 101 -45.74 -8.34 4.45
C LEU A 101 -44.84 -8.10 3.25
N CYS A 102 -44.54 -9.13 2.45
CA CYS A 102 -43.74 -8.97 1.23
C CYS A 102 -44.38 -7.98 0.23
N LYS A 103 -45.71 -8.06 0.05
CA LYS A 103 -46.44 -7.11 -0.81
C LYS A 103 -46.42 -5.68 -0.27
N LEU A 104 -46.45 -5.52 1.06
CA LEU A 104 -46.34 -4.22 1.70
C LEU A 104 -44.94 -3.63 1.51
N GLN A 105 -43.89 -4.44 1.62
CA GLN A 105 -42.51 -4.04 1.36
C GLN A 105 -42.31 -3.64 -0.11
N GLU A 106 -42.82 -4.43 -1.05
CA GLU A 106 -42.74 -4.10 -2.49
C GLU A 106 -43.45 -2.79 -2.82
N LEU A 107 -44.61 -2.53 -2.18
CA LEU A 107 -45.31 -1.25 -2.33
C LEU A 107 -44.47 -0.08 -1.82
N GLN A 108 -43.80 -0.23 -0.68
CA GLN A 108 -42.92 0.81 -0.15
C GLN A 108 -41.70 1.05 -1.05
N ARG A 109 -41.12 -0.02 -1.61
CA ARG A 109 -39.99 0.05 -2.55
C ARG A 109 -40.37 0.81 -3.83
N ARG A 110 -41.48 0.44 -4.48
CA ARG A 110 -41.99 1.12 -5.69
C ARG A 110 -42.26 2.60 -5.44
N ARG A 111 -42.82 2.92 -4.27
CA ARG A 111 -43.13 4.28 -3.90
C ARG A 111 -41.88 5.13 -3.70
N LYS A 112 -40.87 4.60 -3.00
CA LYS A 112 -39.55 5.25 -2.88
C LYS A 112 -38.92 5.49 -4.25
N TYR A 113 -38.98 4.50 -5.15
CA TYR A 113 -38.50 4.65 -6.52
C TYR A 113 -39.19 5.81 -7.26
N ARG A 114 -40.52 5.92 -7.16
CA ARG A 114 -41.27 7.04 -7.76
C ARG A 114 -40.88 8.40 -7.13
N GLN A 115 -40.74 8.46 -5.80
CA GLN A 115 -40.42 9.69 -5.09
C GLN A 115 -38.99 10.18 -5.36
N LEU A 116 -38.05 9.26 -5.57
CA LEU A 116 -36.62 9.54 -5.76
C LEU A 116 -36.21 9.63 -7.23
N SER A 117 -37.15 9.63 -8.18
CA SER A 117 -36.87 9.75 -9.61
C SER A 117 -36.12 11.06 -9.91
N GLY A 118 -34.78 11.00 -9.99
CA GLY A 118 -33.88 12.15 -10.20
C GLY A 118 -32.62 12.19 -9.33
N HIS A 119 -32.50 11.37 -8.28
CA HIS A 119 -31.29 11.25 -7.43
C HIS A 119 -30.77 9.79 -7.42
N THR A 120 -29.47 9.60 -7.14
CA THR A 120 -28.73 8.33 -7.22
C THR A 120 -29.53 7.12 -6.70
N LEU A 121 -29.90 6.24 -7.63
CA LEU A 121 -31.04 5.32 -7.48
C LEU A 121 -30.70 4.00 -6.76
N GLU A 122 -29.45 3.56 -6.76
CA GLU A 122 -29.08 2.21 -6.32
C GLU A 122 -28.98 2.08 -4.79
N ILE A 123 -28.46 3.08 -4.10
CA ILE A 123 -28.14 3.01 -2.65
C ILE A 123 -29.40 3.07 -1.77
N ALA A 124 -30.49 3.69 -2.23
CA ALA A 124 -31.69 3.92 -1.44
C ALA A 124 -32.72 2.77 -1.45
N LEU A 125 -32.51 1.73 -2.29
CA LEU A 125 -33.52 0.71 -2.58
C LEU A 125 -33.25 -0.68 -1.99
N SER A 126 -32.02 -1.00 -1.59
CA SER A 126 -31.67 -2.29 -0.98
C SER A 126 -31.99 -2.31 0.52
N GLN A 127 -33.29 -2.37 0.86
CA GLN A 127 -33.70 -2.61 2.24
C GLN A 127 -33.69 -4.11 2.54
N PRO A 128 -33.25 -4.53 3.75
CA PRO A 128 -33.34 -5.93 4.15
C PRO A 128 -34.80 -6.42 4.08
N LEU A 129 -34.98 -7.71 3.79
CA LEU A 129 -36.31 -8.33 3.79
C LEU A 129 -36.89 -8.29 5.21
N TRP A 130 -37.97 -7.54 5.42
CA TRP A 130 -38.58 -7.40 6.75
C TRP A 130 -38.95 -8.75 7.33
N VAL A 131 -39.43 -9.66 6.49
CA VAL A 131 -39.86 -10.98 6.97
C VAL A 131 -38.69 -11.82 7.47
N VAL A 132 -37.49 -11.64 6.89
CA VAL A 132 -36.27 -12.30 7.34
C VAL A 132 -35.76 -11.65 8.63
N GLU A 133 -35.81 -10.32 8.75
CA GLU A 133 -35.48 -9.63 10.01
C GLU A 133 -36.36 -10.13 11.17
N GLU A 134 -37.65 -10.34 10.91
CA GLU A 134 -38.60 -10.85 11.91
C GLU A 134 -38.37 -12.31 12.30
N LEU A 135 -37.63 -13.07 11.47
CA LEU A 135 -37.18 -14.43 11.80
C LEU A 135 -35.87 -14.41 12.60
N VAL A 136 -34.91 -13.56 12.22
CA VAL A 136 -33.58 -13.50 12.86
C VAL A 136 -33.64 -12.83 14.23
N ASN A 137 -34.39 -11.74 14.39
CA ASN A 137 -34.42 -10.95 15.63
C ASN A 137 -34.79 -11.81 16.86
N PRO A 138 -35.85 -12.65 16.85
CA PRO A 138 -36.17 -13.50 17.99
C PRO A 138 -35.09 -14.53 18.34
N ILE A 139 -34.42 -15.11 17.32
CA ILE A 139 -33.32 -16.05 17.54
C ILE A 139 -32.16 -15.34 18.24
N MET A 140 -31.81 -14.14 17.77
CA MET A 140 -30.70 -13.38 18.33
C MET A 140 -30.99 -12.91 19.76
N VAL A 141 -32.23 -12.51 20.05
CA VAL A 141 -32.66 -12.19 21.43
C VAL A 141 -32.58 -13.42 22.34
N ALA A 142 -33.01 -14.60 21.86
CA ALA A 142 -32.89 -15.84 22.62
C ALA A 142 -31.43 -16.25 22.83
N ALA A 143 -30.57 -16.02 21.83
CA ALA A 143 -29.14 -16.28 21.90
C ALA A 143 -28.41 -15.30 22.82
N GLN A 144 -28.88 -14.06 22.95
CA GLN A 144 -28.22 -12.99 23.68
C GLN A 144 -27.83 -13.38 25.11
N HIS A 145 -28.68 -14.12 25.83
CA HIS A 145 -28.36 -14.60 27.17
C HIS A 145 -27.12 -15.51 27.22
N PHE A 146 -26.90 -16.32 26.18
CA PHE A 146 -25.72 -17.16 26.04
C PHE A 146 -24.52 -16.34 25.57
N LEU A 147 -24.72 -15.47 24.58
CA LEU A 147 -23.66 -14.63 24.00
C LEU A 147 -23.03 -13.70 25.05
N SER A 148 -23.85 -13.08 25.92
CA SER A 148 -23.36 -12.19 26.98
C SER A 148 -22.47 -12.88 28.01
N LYS A 149 -22.56 -14.22 28.16
CA LYS A 149 -21.70 -15.01 29.06
C LYS A 149 -20.34 -15.34 28.46
N TRP A 150 -20.16 -15.15 27.15
CA TRP A 150 -18.96 -15.52 26.41
C TRP A 150 -18.13 -14.31 25.99
N HIS A 151 -18.17 -13.21 26.75
CA HIS A 151 -17.34 -12.04 26.45
C HIS A 151 -15.84 -12.35 26.42
N ASP A 152 -15.39 -13.29 27.27
CA ASP A 152 -13.99 -13.77 27.32
C ASP A 152 -13.69 -14.87 26.29
N LYS A 153 -14.70 -15.39 25.60
CA LYS A 153 -14.59 -16.51 24.65
C LYS A 153 -15.37 -16.23 23.37
N PRO A 154 -14.97 -15.21 22.59
CA PRO A 154 -15.67 -14.82 21.38
C PRO A 154 -15.78 -15.94 20.34
N GLU A 155 -14.93 -16.97 20.38
CA GLU A 155 -14.98 -18.12 19.47
C GLU A 155 -16.33 -18.83 19.53
N PHE A 156 -16.93 -18.92 20.73
CA PHE A 156 -18.23 -19.56 20.91
C PHE A 156 -19.38 -18.71 20.34
N ILE A 157 -19.23 -17.37 20.37
CA ILE A 157 -20.19 -16.45 19.74
C ILE A 157 -20.20 -16.69 18.23
N PHE A 158 -19.02 -16.64 17.58
CA PHE A 158 -18.90 -16.87 16.14
C PHE A 158 -19.36 -18.27 15.74
N ALA A 159 -18.99 -19.31 16.51
CA ALA A 159 -19.38 -20.68 16.23
C ALA A 159 -20.90 -20.90 16.34
N LEU A 160 -21.55 -20.32 17.35
CA LEU A 160 -23.00 -20.43 17.53
C LEU A 160 -23.74 -19.73 16.38
N VAL A 161 -23.36 -18.50 16.05
CA VAL A 161 -23.99 -17.76 14.95
C VAL A 161 -23.78 -18.48 13.62
N TYR A 162 -22.58 -18.96 13.34
CA TYR A 162 -22.31 -19.73 12.11
C TYR A 162 -23.20 -20.98 12.03
N LYS A 163 -23.32 -21.72 13.14
CA LYS A 163 -24.17 -22.91 13.22
C LYS A 163 -25.64 -22.54 12.97
N LEU A 164 -26.16 -21.51 13.63
CA LEU A 164 -27.55 -21.07 13.43
C LEU A 164 -27.81 -20.62 11.99
N THR A 165 -26.85 -19.94 11.36
CA THR A 165 -26.97 -19.59 9.95
C THR A 165 -27.09 -20.84 9.08
N MET A 166 -26.24 -21.85 9.31
CA MET A 166 -26.25 -23.13 8.59
C MET A 166 -27.51 -23.96 8.81
N ASP A 167 -27.96 -24.11 10.06
CA ASP A 167 -29.04 -25.04 10.40
C ASP A 167 -30.39 -24.63 9.77
N PHE A 168 -30.58 -23.34 9.45
CA PHE A 168 -31.85 -22.83 8.92
C PHE A 168 -31.81 -22.39 7.44
N VAL A 169 -30.62 -22.30 6.83
CA VAL A 169 -30.47 -21.75 5.47
C VAL A 169 -31.27 -22.52 4.41
N ALA A 170 -31.32 -23.85 4.51
CA ALA A 170 -32.05 -24.71 3.58
C ALA A 170 -33.56 -24.41 3.59
N SER A 171 -34.11 -24.13 4.77
CA SER A 171 -35.53 -23.86 4.95
C SER A 171 -35.94 -22.50 4.39
N MET A 172 -35.03 -21.53 4.38
CA MET A 172 -35.27 -20.23 3.75
C MET A 172 -35.47 -20.38 2.24
N ASP A 173 -34.70 -21.28 1.62
CA ASP A 173 -34.78 -21.55 0.19
C ASP A 173 -36.02 -22.39 -0.17
N GLU A 174 -36.26 -23.50 0.54
CA GLU A 174 -37.35 -24.42 0.21
C GLU A 174 -38.75 -23.88 0.52
N ILE A 175 -38.90 -23.09 1.60
CA ILE A 175 -40.21 -22.65 2.09
C ILE A 175 -40.48 -21.19 1.75
N LEU A 176 -39.50 -20.30 1.94
CA LEU A 176 -39.74 -18.86 1.90
C LEU A 176 -39.48 -18.25 0.52
N GLN A 177 -38.48 -18.73 -0.23
CA GLN A 177 -38.20 -18.22 -1.58
C GLN A 177 -39.44 -18.28 -2.50
N PRO A 178 -40.22 -19.38 -2.57
CA PRO A 178 -41.43 -19.42 -3.41
C PRO A 178 -42.49 -18.39 -3.02
N LEU A 179 -42.54 -18.00 -1.73
CA LEU A 179 -43.46 -16.96 -1.26
C LEU A 179 -42.98 -15.55 -1.64
N VAL A 180 -41.67 -15.32 -1.59
CA VAL A 180 -41.06 -14.06 -2.05
C VAL A 180 -41.24 -13.88 -3.56
N ASP A 181 -41.02 -14.94 -4.33
CA ASP A 181 -41.24 -14.95 -5.77
C ASP A 181 -42.71 -14.65 -6.11
N LYS A 182 -43.65 -15.28 -5.38
CA LYS A 182 -45.09 -15.01 -5.51
C LYS A 182 -45.49 -13.58 -5.13
N ALA A 183 -44.71 -12.93 -4.26
CA ALA A 183 -44.90 -11.53 -3.91
C ALA A 183 -44.32 -10.54 -4.94
N MET A 184 -43.56 -11.03 -5.94
CA MET A 184 -42.90 -10.25 -6.99
C MET A 184 -41.84 -9.27 -6.46
N LEU A 185 -41.13 -9.63 -5.39
CA LEU A 185 -39.97 -8.90 -4.88
C LEU A 185 -38.74 -9.26 -5.73
N VAL A 186 -38.57 -8.54 -6.84
CA VAL A 186 -37.47 -8.79 -7.79
C VAL A 186 -36.13 -8.43 -7.17
N GLY A 187 -35.14 -9.33 -7.28
CA GLY A 187 -33.76 -9.10 -6.84
C GLY A 187 -33.45 -9.52 -5.40
N HIS A 188 -34.39 -10.13 -4.68
CA HIS A 188 -34.13 -10.66 -3.34
C HIS A 188 -34.00 -12.18 -3.34
N SER A 189 -32.90 -12.67 -2.79
CA SER A 189 -32.74 -14.07 -2.39
C SER A 189 -32.99 -14.21 -0.88
N CYS A 190 -33.96 -15.03 -0.48
CA CYS A 190 -34.18 -15.36 0.93
C CYS A 190 -32.92 -15.92 1.59
N ARG A 191 -32.10 -16.65 0.83
CA ARG A 191 -30.86 -17.25 1.30
C ARG A 191 -29.81 -16.19 1.64
N GLU A 192 -29.58 -15.26 0.72
CA GLU A 192 -28.64 -14.15 0.90
C GLU A 192 -29.09 -13.23 2.02
N GLU A 193 -30.38 -12.87 2.03
CA GLU A 193 -30.97 -12.01 3.05
C GLU A 193 -30.91 -12.65 4.44
N TRP A 194 -31.08 -13.97 4.55
CA TRP A 194 -30.90 -14.71 5.80
C TRP A 194 -29.46 -14.63 6.31
N ILE A 195 -28.49 -14.93 5.44
CA ILE A 195 -27.06 -14.86 5.79
C ILE A 195 -26.70 -13.42 6.20
N SER A 196 -27.10 -12.44 5.40
CA SER A 196 -26.86 -11.01 5.68
C SER A 196 -27.50 -10.58 7.00
N ALA A 197 -28.74 -10.97 7.29
CA ALA A 197 -29.42 -10.60 8.53
C ALA A 197 -28.77 -11.23 9.77
N MET A 198 -28.31 -12.48 9.67
CA MET A 198 -27.55 -13.15 10.74
C MET A 198 -26.20 -12.45 10.98
N VAL A 199 -25.45 -12.14 9.92
CA VAL A 199 -24.17 -11.41 10.02
C VAL A 199 -24.37 -10.02 10.60
N THR A 200 -25.35 -9.25 10.08
CA THR A 200 -25.66 -7.90 10.57
C THR A 200 -26.06 -7.91 12.05
N SER A 201 -26.83 -8.91 12.48
CA SER A 201 -27.21 -9.06 13.89
C SER A 201 -26.00 -9.36 14.79
N LEU A 202 -25.09 -10.21 14.32
CA LEU A 202 -23.81 -10.45 15.00
C LEU A 202 -22.97 -9.17 15.06
N SER A 203 -22.81 -8.45 13.95
CA SER A 203 -22.08 -7.17 13.92
C SER A 203 -22.65 -6.16 14.91
N THR A 204 -23.98 -6.07 14.97
CA THR A 204 -24.69 -5.20 15.94
C THR A 204 -24.40 -5.62 17.37
N PHE A 205 -24.40 -6.92 17.67
CA PHE A 205 -24.06 -7.43 19.00
C PHE A 205 -22.60 -7.15 19.36
N LEU A 206 -21.66 -7.42 18.44
CA LEU A 206 -20.24 -7.12 18.64
C LEU A 206 -20.02 -5.64 18.93
N SER A 207 -20.62 -4.76 18.13
CA SER A 207 -20.52 -3.30 18.27
C SER A 207 -21.10 -2.79 19.61
N LYS A 208 -22.20 -3.36 20.09
CA LYS A 208 -22.84 -2.88 21.33
C LYS A 208 -22.25 -3.45 22.61
N GLU A 209 -21.84 -4.72 22.59
CA GLU A 209 -21.58 -5.49 23.83
C GLU A 209 -20.14 -5.96 23.98
N ILE A 210 -19.43 -6.20 22.86
CA ILE A 210 -18.07 -6.78 22.87
C ILE A 210 -17.03 -5.68 22.68
N PHE A 211 -17.03 -4.98 21.55
CA PHE A 211 -16.05 -3.95 21.24
C PHE A 211 -15.89 -2.89 22.34
N PRO A 212 -16.96 -2.31 22.92
CA PRO A 212 -16.83 -1.33 24.00
C PRO A 212 -16.02 -1.86 25.20
N LYS A 213 -16.18 -3.13 25.57
CA LYS A 213 -15.40 -3.73 26.67
C LYS A 213 -13.92 -3.85 26.33
N TYR A 214 -13.59 -4.15 25.08
CA TYR A 214 -12.20 -4.24 24.63
C TYR A 214 -11.56 -2.85 24.55
N VAL A 215 -12.32 -1.82 24.15
CA VAL A 215 -11.89 -0.41 24.19
C VAL A 215 -11.64 0.03 25.64
N ASP A 216 -12.56 -0.25 26.56
CA ASP A 216 -12.39 0.07 27.98
C ASP A 216 -11.13 -0.62 28.57
N LEU A 217 -10.85 -1.86 28.16
CA LEU A 217 -9.64 -2.59 28.55
C LEU A 217 -8.36 -1.95 27.99
N LEU A 218 -8.39 -1.43 26.76
CA LEU A 218 -7.26 -0.75 26.14
C LEU A 218 -7.00 0.61 26.81
N GLU A 219 -8.04 1.38 27.12
CA GLU A 219 -7.94 2.70 27.76
C GLU A 219 -7.62 2.61 29.27
N GLY A 220 -8.17 1.63 29.97
CA GLY A 220 -7.97 1.43 31.42
C GLY A 220 -6.64 0.77 31.81
N SER A 221 -5.85 0.31 30.83
CA SER A 221 -4.58 -0.39 31.08
C SER A 221 -3.42 0.56 31.36
N HIS A 222 -3.25 0.98 32.62
CA HIS A 222 -2.11 1.82 33.05
C HIS A 222 -0.78 1.06 33.21
N SER A 223 -0.76 -0.28 33.19
CA SER A 223 0.45 -1.10 33.27
C SER A 223 0.82 -1.74 31.93
N SER A 224 2.13 -1.81 31.63
CA SER A 224 2.65 -2.30 30.34
C SER A 224 2.26 -3.75 30.01
N SER A 225 2.16 -4.63 31.02
CA SER A 225 1.76 -6.04 30.85
C SER A 225 0.27 -6.22 30.56
N ASN A 226 -0.59 -5.37 31.12
CA ASN A 226 -2.03 -5.47 30.89
C ASN A 226 -2.39 -4.87 29.52
N SER A 227 -1.66 -3.82 29.11
CA SER A 227 -1.81 -3.21 27.79
C SER A 227 -1.46 -4.20 26.66
N SER A 228 -0.39 -5.00 26.79
CA SER A 228 -0.03 -6.01 25.78
C SER A 228 -1.07 -7.12 25.68
N GLN A 229 -1.60 -7.61 26.80
CA GLN A 229 -2.66 -8.63 26.81
C GLN A 229 -3.95 -8.10 26.16
N ALA A 230 -4.31 -6.84 26.42
CA ALA A 230 -5.47 -6.20 25.80
C ALA A 230 -5.31 -6.08 24.27
N ARG A 231 -4.12 -5.68 23.80
CA ARG A 231 -3.78 -5.64 22.36
C ARG A 231 -3.88 -7.01 21.69
N LEU A 232 -3.32 -8.05 22.30
CA LEU A 232 -3.42 -9.42 21.79
C LEU A 232 -4.87 -9.91 21.72
N SER A 233 -5.68 -9.57 22.73
CA SER A 233 -7.10 -9.93 22.76
C SER A 233 -7.89 -9.23 21.64
N TRP A 234 -7.57 -7.96 21.35
CA TRP A 234 -8.13 -7.23 20.20
C TRP A 234 -7.75 -7.90 18.87
N LEU A 235 -6.47 -8.19 18.66
CA LEU A 235 -5.98 -8.84 17.44
C LEU A 235 -6.63 -10.20 17.22
N HIS A 236 -6.77 -10.99 18.29
CA HIS A 236 -7.46 -12.28 18.25
C HIS A 236 -8.94 -12.14 17.88
N LEU A 237 -9.65 -11.13 18.41
CA LEU A 237 -11.02 -10.84 18.02
C LEU A 237 -11.13 -10.53 16.52
N VAL A 238 -10.23 -9.71 15.99
CA VAL A 238 -10.19 -9.39 14.56
C VAL A 238 -9.88 -10.64 13.72
N ASP A 239 -8.95 -11.50 14.15
CA ASP A 239 -8.65 -12.75 13.46
C ASP A 239 -9.85 -13.70 13.42
N LEU A 240 -10.64 -13.75 14.50
CA LEU A 240 -11.90 -14.50 14.54
C LEU A 240 -12.94 -13.91 13.57
N MET A 241 -13.05 -12.59 13.46
CA MET A 241 -13.91 -11.92 12.49
C MET A 241 -13.50 -12.26 11.05
N ILE A 242 -12.21 -12.17 10.73
CA ILE A 242 -11.67 -12.53 9.41
C ILE A 242 -11.96 -14.01 9.09
N SER A 243 -11.75 -14.90 10.06
CA SER A 243 -12.00 -16.34 9.91
C SER A 243 -13.49 -16.64 9.69
N PHE A 244 -14.36 -15.98 10.45
CA PHE A 244 -15.81 -16.10 10.31
C PHE A 244 -16.27 -15.61 8.94
N ASP A 245 -15.83 -14.43 8.51
CA ASP A 245 -16.18 -13.87 7.20
C ASP A 245 -15.72 -14.78 6.06
N LYS A 246 -14.50 -15.35 6.13
CA LYS A 246 -14.03 -16.35 5.16
C LYS A 246 -14.93 -17.58 5.08
N ARG A 247 -15.42 -18.07 6.23
CA ARG A 247 -16.37 -19.19 6.29
C ARG A 247 -17.72 -18.82 5.67
N ILE A 248 -18.24 -17.62 5.95
CA ILE A 248 -19.48 -17.12 5.34
C ILE A 248 -19.31 -16.96 3.82
N GLN A 249 -18.20 -16.41 3.34
CA GLN A 249 -17.92 -16.30 1.89
C GLN A 249 -17.85 -17.67 1.21
N THR A 250 -17.20 -18.65 1.87
CA THR A 250 -17.19 -20.04 1.39
C THR A 250 -18.60 -20.61 1.33
N LEU A 251 -19.43 -20.32 2.33
CA LEU A 251 -20.82 -20.76 2.36
C LEU A 251 -21.65 -20.18 1.21
N ILE A 252 -21.52 -18.88 0.96
CA ILE A 252 -22.19 -18.17 -0.13
C ILE A 252 -21.77 -18.76 -1.48
N THR A 253 -20.46 -19.00 -1.67
CA THR A 253 -19.91 -19.62 -2.88
C THR A 253 -20.43 -21.04 -3.09
N ASN A 254 -20.48 -21.86 -2.03
CA ASN A 254 -20.98 -23.24 -2.10
C ASN A 254 -22.47 -23.30 -2.48
N PHE A 255 -23.25 -22.27 -2.15
CA PHE A 255 -24.65 -22.16 -2.54
C PHE A 255 -24.86 -21.50 -3.90
N GLY A 256 -23.79 -21.23 -4.66
CA GLY A 256 -23.86 -20.67 -6.01
C GLY A 256 -24.35 -19.23 -6.08
N LEU A 257 -24.32 -18.50 -4.96
CA LEU A 257 -24.63 -17.08 -4.93
C LEU A 257 -23.43 -16.30 -5.48
N VAL A 258 -23.64 -15.56 -6.57
CA VAL A 258 -22.62 -14.65 -7.11
C VAL A 258 -22.84 -13.30 -6.46
N LEU A 259 -22.11 -13.02 -5.37
CA LEU A 259 -21.93 -11.64 -4.92
C LEU A 259 -21.10 -10.96 -6.00
N SER A 260 -21.67 -9.95 -6.67
CA SER A 260 -20.86 -9.12 -7.55
C SER A 260 -19.78 -8.44 -6.71
N LEU A 261 -18.51 -8.69 -7.03
CA LEU A 261 -17.35 -8.07 -6.40
C LEU A 261 -17.36 -6.53 -6.50
N THR A 262 -18.23 -5.96 -7.34
CA THR A 262 -18.37 -4.52 -7.57
C THR A 262 -19.30 -3.80 -6.61
N ASP A 263 -20.10 -4.53 -5.82
CA ASP A 263 -21.12 -3.92 -4.98
C ASP A 263 -20.65 -3.91 -3.52
N ASP A 264 -19.86 -2.88 -3.15
CA ASP A 264 -19.39 -2.62 -1.78
C ASP A 264 -20.54 -2.77 -0.75
N VAL A 265 -21.76 -2.40 -1.14
CA VAL A 265 -22.97 -2.53 -0.30
C VAL A 265 -23.31 -3.98 0.04
N ASN A 266 -23.21 -4.90 -0.93
CA ASN A 266 -23.53 -6.31 -0.69
C ASN A 266 -22.42 -6.97 0.14
N LEU A 267 -21.16 -6.58 -0.05
CA LEU A 267 -20.03 -7.03 0.76
C LEU A 267 -20.11 -6.55 2.21
N GLN A 268 -20.52 -5.30 2.45
CA GLN A 268 -20.75 -4.76 3.81
C GLN A 268 -21.85 -5.54 4.55
N ARG A 269 -22.88 -6.00 3.83
CA ARG A 269 -24.03 -6.72 4.38
C ARG A 269 -23.73 -8.15 4.83
N VAL A 270 -22.63 -8.74 4.37
CA VAL A 270 -22.23 -10.13 4.66
C VAL A 270 -20.86 -10.24 5.37
N SER A 271 -20.29 -9.10 5.76
CA SER A 271 -19.01 -9.03 6.47
C SER A 271 -19.22 -8.49 7.88
N THR A 272 -18.60 -9.12 8.86
CA THR A 272 -18.53 -8.59 10.23
C THR A 272 -17.57 -7.40 10.34
N MET A 273 -16.66 -7.24 9.38
CA MET A 273 -15.75 -6.10 9.30
C MET A 273 -16.45 -4.79 8.92
N SER A 274 -17.73 -4.82 8.55
CA SER A 274 -18.55 -3.62 8.32
C SER A 274 -18.73 -2.74 9.57
N ILE A 275 -18.45 -3.28 10.76
CA ILE A 275 -18.39 -2.51 12.01
C ILE A 275 -17.42 -1.31 11.90
N PHE A 276 -16.33 -1.45 11.14
CA PHE A 276 -15.36 -0.38 10.93
C PHE A 276 -15.86 0.73 10.00
N CYS A 277 -16.92 0.49 9.22
CA CYS A 277 -17.60 1.54 8.45
C CYS A 277 -18.26 2.55 9.39
N ASP A 278 -18.96 2.06 10.41
CA ASP A 278 -19.70 2.89 11.37
C ASP A 278 -18.78 3.54 12.42
N ARG A 279 -17.64 2.91 12.71
CA ARG A 279 -16.67 3.31 13.74
C ARG A 279 -15.24 3.41 13.19
N PRO A 280 -14.90 4.52 12.52
CA PRO A 280 -13.55 4.73 11.97
C PRO A 280 -12.48 4.87 13.06
N ASP A 281 -12.87 5.24 14.28
CA ASP A 281 -12.01 5.26 15.46
C ASP A 281 -11.50 3.86 15.83
N TRP A 282 -12.34 2.83 15.67
CA TRP A 282 -11.94 1.45 15.94
C TRP A 282 -10.99 0.91 14.86
N LEU A 283 -11.16 1.34 13.61
CA LEU A 283 -10.22 1.03 12.54
C LEU A 283 -8.84 1.61 12.86
N GLN A 284 -8.81 2.86 13.34
CA GLN A 284 -7.56 3.52 13.72
C GLN A 284 -6.87 2.78 14.88
N MET A 285 -7.60 2.41 15.94
CA MET A 285 -7.04 1.62 17.03
C MET A 285 -6.47 0.29 16.54
N TRP A 286 -7.19 -0.41 15.66
CA TRP A 286 -6.68 -1.65 15.08
C TRP A 286 -5.37 -1.41 14.30
N ALA A 287 -5.34 -0.41 13.42
CA ALA A 287 -4.15 -0.06 12.64
C ALA A 287 -2.95 0.30 13.54
N GLU A 288 -3.16 1.06 14.62
CA GLU A 288 -2.12 1.42 15.58
C GLU A 288 -1.55 0.20 16.33
N ILE A 289 -2.41 -0.75 16.71
CA ILE A 289 -1.98 -1.99 17.37
C ILE A 289 -1.14 -2.86 16.40
N GLU A 290 -1.60 -3.04 15.17
CA GLU A 290 -0.89 -3.80 14.12
C GLU A 290 0.46 -3.17 13.78
N LEU A 291 0.48 -1.84 13.64
CA LEU A 291 1.68 -1.05 13.42
C LEU A 291 2.69 -1.28 14.55
N GLY A 292 2.25 -1.15 15.80
CA GLY A 292 3.11 -1.31 16.97
C GLY A 292 3.73 -2.71 17.07
N GLU A 293 2.92 -3.76 16.91
CA GLU A 293 3.39 -5.16 16.93
C GLU A 293 4.34 -5.48 15.77
N THR A 294 4.07 -4.93 14.59
CA THR A 294 4.90 -5.14 13.40
C THR A 294 6.23 -4.41 13.54
N ILE A 295 6.21 -3.13 13.94
CA ILE A 295 7.44 -2.35 14.16
C ILE A 295 8.31 -3.01 15.24
N GLU A 296 7.74 -3.49 16.34
CA GLU A 296 8.54 -4.12 17.39
C GLU A 296 9.27 -5.38 16.89
N LYS A 297 8.59 -6.22 16.10
CA LYS A 297 9.21 -7.40 15.46
C LYS A 297 10.29 -7.00 14.45
N LEU A 298 10.02 -5.98 13.63
CA LEU A 298 10.95 -5.52 12.60
C LEU A 298 12.16 -4.79 13.19
N ARG A 299 11.99 -4.08 14.31
CA ARG A 299 13.07 -3.35 15.01
C ARG A 299 14.17 -4.29 15.47
N VAL A 300 13.82 -5.49 15.96
CA VAL A 300 14.80 -6.52 16.33
C VAL A 300 15.65 -6.92 15.12
N ALA A 301 15.02 -7.10 13.95
CA ALA A 301 15.75 -7.40 12.72
C ALA A 301 16.62 -6.22 12.26
N MET A 302 16.10 -5.00 12.30
CA MET A 302 16.80 -3.78 11.88
C MET A 302 18.01 -3.43 12.75
N GLN A 303 18.02 -3.84 14.03
CA GLN A 303 19.15 -3.66 14.95
C GLN A 303 20.27 -4.70 14.78
N ASP A 304 19.99 -5.86 14.17
CA ASP A 304 21.00 -6.89 13.96
C ASP A 304 21.91 -6.55 12.78
N GLU A 305 23.16 -6.15 13.05
CA GLU A 305 24.13 -5.79 12.02
C GLU A 305 24.45 -6.95 11.05
N LYS A 306 24.27 -8.21 11.46
CA LYS A 306 24.50 -9.37 10.57
C LYS A 306 23.48 -9.44 9.44
N SER A 307 22.25 -9.02 9.70
CA SER A 307 21.17 -8.99 8.70
C SER A 307 21.45 -7.99 7.57
N TRP A 308 22.21 -6.93 7.85
CA TRP A 308 22.62 -5.92 6.88
C TRP A 308 23.78 -6.39 5.98
N LYS A 309 24.65 -7.26 6.50
CA LYS A 309 25.78 -7.84 5.74
C LYS A 309 25.36 -9.01 4.86
N THR A 310 24.29 -9.70 5.24
CA THR A 310 23.79 -10.88 4.52
C THR A 310 23.00 -10.43 3.29
N ARG A 311 23.52 -10.73 2.09
CA ARG A 311 22.80 -10.46 0.83
C ARG A 311 21.67 -11.45 0.65
N PHE A 312 20.51 -10.98 0.20
CA PHE A 312 19.45 -11.88 -0.21
C PHE A 312 19.85 -12.57 -1.52
N GLN A 313 20.32 -13.82 -1.46
CA GLN A 313 20.50 -14.64 -2.66
C GLN A 313 19.12 -15.14 -3.10
N GLY A 314 18.47 -14.35 -3.97
CA GLY A 314 17.28 -14.80 -4.69
C GLY A 314 17.58 -16.12 -5.39
N THR A 315 16.72 -17.11 -5.15
CA THR A 315 16.84 -18.43 -5.77
C THR A 315 16.83 -18.26 -7.29
N VAL A 316 17.94 -18.65 -7.91
CA VAL A 316 18.15 -18.88 -9.34
C VAL A 316 16.84 -19.33 -10.00
N LEU A 317 16.16 -18.46 -10.77
CA LEU A 317 15.19 -18.87 -11.79
C LEU A 317 14.70 -17.77 -12.77
N MET A 318 15.28 -16.57 -12.80
CA MET A 318 14.99 -15.58 -13.85
C MET A 318 16.28 -15.06 -14.48
N THR A 319 16.71 -15.70 -15.57
CA THR A 319 17.80 -15.26 -16.44
C THR A 319 17.42 -13.92 -17.09
N GLY A 320 17.78 -12.83 -16.41
CA GLY A 320 17.56 -11.45 -16.86
C GLY A 320 17.57 -10.40 -15.74
N SER A 321 17.53 -10.78 -14.46
CA SER A 321 17.49 -9.83 -13.35
C SER A 321 18.87 -9.23 -13.06
N GLU A 322 18.98 -7.91 -13.09
CA GLU A 322 20.07 -7.19 -12.44
C GLU A 322 20.27 -7.72 -11.01
N ASP A 323 21.51 -7.98 -10.62
CA ASP A 323 21.84 -8.53 -9.29
C ASP A 323 21.25 -7.63 -8.20
N TYR A 324 20.13 -8.07 -7.61
CA TYR A 324 19.46 -7.39 -6.51
C TYR A 324 20.35 -7.46 -5.26
N LYS A 325 21.25 -6.48 -5.10
CA LYS A 325 22.23 -6.41 -3.99
C LYS A 325 21.63 -5.85 -2.71
N TYR A 326 20.35 -6.10 -2.40
CA TYR A 326 19.74 -5.61 -1.17
C TYR A 326 20.02 -6.55 0.03
N PRO A 327 20.13 -6.02 1.26
CA PRO A 327 20.30 -6.81 2.47
C PRO A 327 19.06 -7.62 2.86
N ALA A 328 19.26 -8.72 3.59
CA ALA A 328 18.17 -9.57 4.09
C ALA A 328 17.14 -8.80 4.94
N VAL A 329 17.58 -7.78 5.70
CA VAL A 329 16.67 -6.93 6.48
C VAL A 329 15.65 -6.20 5.61
N SER A 330 16.06 -5.72 4.42
CA SER A 330 15.16 -5.02 3.51
C SER A 330 14.04 -5.96 3.03
N GLY A 331 14.39 -7.21 2.71
CA GLY A 331 13.41 -8.26 2.39
C GLY A 331 12.48 -8.58 3.56
N ALA A 332 13.00 -8.66 4.79
CA ALA A 332 12.19 -8.94 5.98
C ALA A 332 11.18 -7.82 6.29
N VAL A 333 11.59 -6.55 6.19
CA VAL A 333 10.70 -5.40 6.39
C VAL A 333 9.65 -5.35 5.28
N PHE A 334 10.04 -5.56 4.02
CA PHE A 334 9.12 -5.59 2.89
C PHE A 334 8.09 -6.73 3.01
N GLN A 335 8.52 -7.92 3.47
CA GLN A 335 7.62 -9.03 3.78
C GLN A 335 6.67 -8.69 4.94
N GLY A 336 7.17 -8.05 6.01
CA GLY A 336 6.33 -7.58 7.12
C GLY A 336 5.26 -6.60 6.66
N LEU A 337 5.62 -5.65 5.78
CA LEU A 337 4.69 -4.71 5.16
C LEU A 337 3.65 -5.46 4.30
N SER A 338 4.06 -6.42 3.48
CA SER A 338 3.14 -7.24 2.67
C SER A 338 2.12 -7.98 3.54
N LEU A 339 2.59 -8.62 4.62
CA LEU A 339 1.71 -9.34 5.55
C LEU A 339 0.70 -8.41 6.22
N LEU A 340 1.11 -7.19 6.58
CA LEU A 340 0.20 -6.19 7.14
C LEU A 340 -0.84 -5.72 6.12
N ILE A 341 -0.43 -5.49 4.87
CA ILE A 341 -1.36 -5.10 3.80
C ILE A 341 -2.37 -6.22 3.53
N ASP A 342 -1.95 -7.48 3.59
CA ASP A 342 -2.85 -8.63 3.44
C ASP A 342 -3.94 -8.69 4.52
N ARG A 343 -3.69 -8.13 5.71
CA ARG A 343 -4.70 -8.01 6.78
C ARG A 343 -5.81 -7.01 6.45
N SER A 344 -5.57 -6.07 5.55
CA SER A 344 -6.59 -5.12 5.10
C SER A 344 -7.57 -5.75 4.08
N ARG A 345 -7.15 -6.78 3.33
CA ARG A 345 -7.98 -7.38 2.25
C ARG A 345 -9.40 -7.81 2.65
N PRO A 346 -9.65 -8.35 3.86
CA PRO A 346 -10.99 -8.72 4.30
C PRO A 346 -11.94 -7.53 4.54
N LEU A 347 -11.45 -6.29 4.56
CA LEU A 347 -12.30 -5.11 4.74
C LEU A 347 -13.24 -4.93 3.52
N PRO A 348 -14.55 -4.72 3.76
CA PRO A 348 -15.56 -4.76 2.71
C PRO A 348 -15.55 -3.52 1.81
N SER A 349 -14.97 -2.41 2.26
CA SER A 349 -14.88 -1.16 1.49
C SER A 349 -13.44 -0.88 1.06
N ILE A 350 -13.27 -0.44 -0.18
CA ILE A 350 -11.96 -0.01 -0.71
C ILE A 350 -11.43 1.19 0.09
N GLU A 351 -12.29 2.12 0.52
CA GLU A 351 -11.90 3.28 1.32
C GLU A 351 -11.31 2.87 2.68
N LEU A 352 -11.91 1.88 3.35
CA LEU A 352 -11.39 1.36 4.62
C LEU A 352 -10.04 0.65 4.42
N ARG A 353 -9.88 -0.09 3.32
CA ARG A 353 -8.60 -0.73 2.95
C ARG A 353 -7.52 0.32 2.77
N ALA A 354 -7.78 1.33 1.96
CA ALA A 354 -6.85 2.43 1.71
C ALA A 354 -6.49 3.15 3.02
N ARG A 355 -7.49 3.49 3.84
CA ARG A 355 -7.29 4.16 5.14
C ARG A 355 -6.45 3.31 6.10
N PHE A 356 -6.68 2.00 6.19
CA PHE A 356 -5.87 1.12 7.02
C PHE A 356 -4.41 1.10 6.54
N ILE A 357 -4.17 0.98 5.24
CA ILE A 357 -2.83 0.98 4.66
C ILE A 357 -2.13 2.34 4.90
N SER A 358 -2.84 3.45 4.77
CA SER A 358 -2.28 4.78 5.09
C SER A 358 -1.94 4.95 6.58
N LEU A 359 -2.73 4.35 7.48
CA LEU A 359 -2.51 4.45 8.94
C LEU A 359 -1.41 3.53 9.46
N ALA A 360 -1.21 2.36 8.86
CA ALA A 360 -0.25 1.36 9.35
C ALA A 360 0.86 1.02 8.35
N GLY A 361 0.56 0.93 7.05
CA GLY A 361 1.54 0.61 6.02
C GLY A 361 2.55 1.73 5.79
N ALA A 362 2.07 2.96 5.52
CA ALA A 362 2.96 4.11 5.26
C ALA A 362 3.91 4.42 6.44
N PRO A 363 3.47 4.38 7.72
CA PRO A 363 4.39 4.57 8.85
C PRO A 363 5.49 3.50 8.97
N ILE A 364 5.24 2.24 8.58
CA ILE A 364 6.31 1.21 8.56
C ILE A 364 7.39 1.59 7.56
N VAL A 365 6.98 2.05 6.38
CA VAL A 365 7.89 2.48 5.32
C VAL A 365 8.73 3.67 5.80
N ARG A 366 8.11 4.65 6.47
CA ARG A 366 8.80 5.82 7.04
C ARG A 366 9.77 5.43 8.16
N GLU A 367 9.38 4.55 9.08
CA GLU A 367 10.28 4.06 10.14
C GLU A 367 11.50 3.33 9.55
N PHE A 368 11.31 2.58 8.46
CA PHE A 368 12.41 1.95 7.75
C PHE A 368 13.34 3.00 7.13
N LEU A 369 12.80 4.01 6.45
CA LEU A 369 13.59 5.11 5.92
C LEU A 369 14.36 5.86 7.02
N ASP A 370 13.74 6.14 8.16
CA ASP A 370 14.39 6.78 9.32
C ASP A 370 15.52 5.91 9.88
N CYS A 371 15.38 4.58 9.83
CA CYS A 371 16.48 3.67 10.16
C CYS A 371 17.62 3.77 9.15
N LEU A 372 17.34 3.79 7.84
CA LEU A 372 18.36 3.97 6.81
C LEU A 372 19.10 5.30 7.00
N LEU A 373 18.36 6.38 7.28
CA LEU A 373 18.93 7.71 7.52
C LEU A 373 19.84 7.72 8.75
N ARG A 374 19.36 7.20 9.90
CA ARG A 374 20.18 7.09 11.12
C ARG A 374 21.46 6.30 10.86
N ARG A 375 21.37 5.16 10.16
CA ARG A 375 22.53 4.32 9.82
C ARG A 375 23.54 5.05 8.95
N CYS A 376 23.08 5.82 7.96
CA CYS A 376 23.97 6.60 7.09
C CYS A 376 24.58 7.80 7.82
N GLN A 377 23.84 8.49 8.68
CA GLN A 377 24.36 9.60 9.49
C GLN A 377 25.41 9.14 10.51
N GLU A 378 25.24 7.96 11.10
CA GLU A 378 26.27 7.33 11.93
C GLU A 378 27.56 7.06 11.15
N ALA A 379 27.44 6.65 9.87
CA ALA A 379 28.57 6.44 8.98
C ALA A 379 29.21 7.76 8.51
N GLU A 380 28.43 8.84 8.38
CA GLU A 380 28.92 10.18 8.00
C GLU A 380 29.75 10.88 9.09
N GLY A 381 29.73 10.42 10.35
CA GLY A 381 30.50 10.99 11.46
C GLY A 381 31.98 11.25 11.09
N LEU A 382 32.60 12.23 11.77
CA LEU A 382 33.82 13.00 11.40
C LEU A 382 34.90 12.37 10.48
N THR A 383 35.11 11.05 10.47
CA THR A 383 35.99 10.34 9.52
C THR A 383 35.47 8.97 9.04
N ALA A 384 34.35 8.47 9.53
CA ALA A 384 33.94 7.07 9.35
C ALA A 384 33.50 6.73 7.92
N LEU A 385 33.00 7.70 7.14
CA LEU A 385 32.58 7.47 5.75
C LEU A 385 33.77 7.32 4.80
N ALA A 386 34.96 7.75 5.22
CA ALA A 386 36.20 7.51 4.48
C ALA A 386 36.70 6.06 4.65
N ASP A 387 36.26 5.37 5.70
CA ASP A 387 36.58 3.97 5.96
C ASP A 387 35.72 3.05 5.09
N ASP A 388 36.23 1.84 4.83
CA ASP A 388 35.54 0.89 3.97
C ASP A 388 34.24 0.35 4.59
N ASP A 389 34.21 0.13 5.91
CA ASP A 389 33.01 -0.38 6.59
C ASP A 389 31.89 0.67 6.60
N GLY A 390 32.23 1.96 6.79
CA GLY A 390 31.29 3.06 6.66
C GLY A 390 30.74 3.20 5.23
N LEU A 391 31.61 3.09 4.23
CA LEU A 391 31.20 3.09 2.82
C LEU A 391 30.23 1.94 2.49
N LEU A 392 30.55 0.73 2.93
CA LEU A 392 29.71 -0.45 2.73
C LEU A 392 28.36 -0.32 3.44
N LYS A 393 28.34 0.23 4.67
CA LYS A 393 27.12 0.50 5.43
C LYS A 393 26.17 1.43 4.66
N VAL A 394 26.68 2.52 4.08
CA VAL A 394 25.88 3.44 3.25
C VAL A 394 25.42 2.76 1.96
N CYS A 395 26.28 1.97 1.30
CA CYS A 395 25.90 1.23 0.09
C CYS A 395 24.73 0.27 0.33
N TRP A 396 24.76 -0.48 1.44
CA TRP A 396 23.65 -1.38 1.81
C TRP A 396 22.35 -0.63 2.09
N SER A 397 22.44 0.56 2.69
CA SER A 397 21.28 1.43 2.88
C SER A 397 20.70 1.94 1.55
N ILE A 398 21.56 2.36 0.61
CA ILE A 398 21.14 2.80 -0.74
C ILE A 398 20.44 1.66 -1.49
N ASN A 399 21.01 0.45 -1.47
CA ASN A 399 20.37 -0.71 -2.11
C ASN A 399 19.03 -1.07 -1.44
N SER A 400 18.91 -0.90 -0.12
CA SER A 400 17.65 -1.10 0.59
C SER A 400 16.59 -0.09 0.16
N ALA A 401 16.98 1.18 0.01
CA ALA A 401 16.11 2.23 -0.49
C ALA A 401 15.66 1.95 -1.93
N TRP A 402 16.55 1.47 -2.80
CA TRP A 402 16.20 1.09 -4.17
C TRP A 402 15.22 -0.09 -4.23
N HIS A 403 15.41 -1.09 -3.38
CA HIS A 403 14.48 -2.22 -3.27
C HIS A 403 13.08 -1.76 -2.87
N PHE A 404 12.96 -0.84 -1.91
CA PHE A 404 11.67 -0.27 -1.52
C PHE A 404 11.06 0.62 -2.61
N ASP A 405 11.83 1.52 -3.21
CA ASP A 405 11.39 2.36 -4.34
C ASP A 405 10.82 1.51 -5.48
N SER A 406 11.58 0.50 -5.92
CA SER A 406 11.17 -0.40 -7.00
C SER A 406 9.97 -1.27 -6.62
N GLY A 407 10.00 -1.88 -5.43
CA GLY A 407 8.94 -2.78 -4.98
C GLY A 407 7.62 -2.06 -4.70
N LEU A 408 7.66 -0.87 -4.10
CA LEU A 408 6.45 -0.06 -3.89
C LEU A 408 5.89 0.49 -5.21
N THR A 409 6.76 0.86 -6.15
CA THR A 409 6.33 1.28 -7.49
C THR A 409 5.60 0.13 -8.20
N GLU A 410 6.15 -1.08 -8.17
CA GLU A 410 5.50 -2.28 -8.73
C GLU A 410 4.15 -2.58 -8.06
N TRP A 411 4.08 -2.44 -6.73
CA TRP A 411 2.82 -2.63 -6.00
C TRP A 411 1.75 -1.63 -6.40
N CYS A 412 2.11 -0.35 -6.56
CA CYS A 412 1.18 0.68 -7.03
C CYS A 412 0.60 0.39 -8.43
N GLU A 413 1.28 -0.42 -9.25
CA GLU A 413 0.77 -0.86 -10.56
C GLU A 413 -0.18 -2.07 -10.47
N ASN A 414 -0.31 -2.70 -9.30
CA ASN A 414 -1.21 -3.82 -9.09
C ASN A 414 -2.68 -3.36 -9.03
N VAL A 415 -3.60 -4.15 -9.59
CA VAL A 415 -5.05 -3.92 -9.59
C VAL A 415 -5.58 -3.54 -8.19
N PHE A 416 -5.08 -4.21 -7.14
CA PHE A 416 -5.49 -3.95 -5.76
C PHE A 416 -5.26 -2.49 -5.32
N PHE A 417 -4.14 -1.88 -5.72
CA PHE A 417 -3.82 -0.49 -5.37
C PHE A 417 -4.43 0.51 -6.37
N LEU A 418 -4.46 0.16 -7.67
CA LEU A 418 -5.11 0.98 -8.71
C LEU A 418 -6.61 1.20 -8.43
N GLU A 419 -7.30 0.19 -7.89
CA GLU A 419 -8.70 0.31 -7.45
C GLU A 419 -8.85 1.40 -6.38
N MET A 420 -7.93 1.46 -5.41
CA MET A 420 -7.95 2.46 -4.34
C MET A 420 -7.66 3.89 -4.84
N GLU A 421 -6.75 4.02 -5.82
CA GLU A 421 -6.41 5.30 -6.44
C GLU A 421 -7.56 5.88 -7.27
N SER A 422 -8.44 5.02 -7.78
CA SER A 422 -9.57 5.44 -8.62
C SER A 422 -10.67 6.21 -7.87
N ILE A 423 -10.70 6.10 -6.54
CA ILE A 423 -11.72 6.71 -5.67
C ILE A 423 -11.43 8.20 -5.42
N GLY A 424 -10.16 8.62 -5.47
CA GLY A 424 -9.74 10.01 -5.19
C GLY A 424 -9.95 11.01 -6.33
N LYS A 425 -10.73 10.67 -7.37
CA LYS A 425 -10.80 11.48 -8.60
C LYS A 425 -11.51 12.83 -8.49
N ASP A 426 -12.14 13.15 -7.35
CA ASP A 426 -13.07 14.28 -7.28
C ASP A 426 -12.58 15.56 -6.58
N ASP A 427 -11.39 15.66 -5.96
CA ASP A 427 -10.89 17.02 -5.59
C ASP A 427 -9.41 17.22 -5.22
N THR A 428 -8.52 16.23 -5.29
CA THR A 428 -7.07 16.48 -5.17
C THR A 428 -6.33 15.36 -5.90
N GLU A 429 -5.30 15.75 -6.65
CA GLU A 429 -4.42 14.90 -7.48
C GLU A 429 -4.44 13.43 -7.09
N GLY A 430 -4.73 12.55 -8.06
CA GLY A 430 -4.72 11.08 -7.90
C GLY A 430 -3.40 10.59 -7.34
N ARG A 431 -3.26 10.69 -6.02
CA ARG A 431 -2.04 10.49 -5.28
C ARG A 431 -2.01 9.02 -4.90
N ARG A 432 -0.99 8.32 -5.39
CA ARG A 432 -0.77 6.92 -5.04
C ARG A 432 -0.59 6.80 -3.54
N ILE A 433 -1.04 5.68 -2.96
CA ILE A 433 -1.02 5.45 -1.50
C ILE A 433 0.40 5.62 -0.93
N PHE A 434 1.42 5.25 -1.69
CA PHE A 434 2.83 5.33 -1.32
C PHE A 434 3.63 6.38 -2.11
N GLU A 435 3.00 7.31 -2.83
CA GLU A 435 3.74 8.26 -3.71
C GLU A 435 4.73 9.12 -2.91
N GLU A 436 4.34 9.57 -1.71
CA GLU A 436 5.22 10.34 -0.82
C GLU A 436 6.42 9.51 -0.41
N GLU A 437 6.20 8.27 0.03
CA GLU A 437 7.25 7.34 0.46
C GLU A 437 8.21 6.98 -0.67
N ILE A 438 7.70 6.71 -1.86
CA ILE A 438 8.50 6.43 -3.07
C ILE A 438 9.39 7.64 -3.37
N THR A 439 8.84 8.85 -3.30
CA THR A 439 9.60 10.09 -3.54
C THR A 439 10.72 10.25 -2.50
N MET A 440 10.42 10.01 -1.22
CA MET A 440 11.42 10.09 -0.15
C MET A 440 12.59 9.09 -0.35
N PHE A 441 12.35 7.87 -0.82
CA PHE A 441 13.45 6.93 -1.13
C PHE A 441 14.29 7.38 -2.33
N LYS A 442 13.68 7.97 -3.36
CA LYS A 442 14.41 8.51 -4.52
C LYS A 442 15.33 9.65 -4.08
N GLU A 443 14.80 10.60 -3.30
CA GLU A 443 15.57 11.71 -2.75
C GLU A 443 16.73 11.21 -1.88
N PHE A 444 16.46 10.28 -0.96
CA PHE A 444 17.48 9.65 -0.13
C PHE A 444 18.62 9.03 -0.96
N ARG A 445 18.29 8.27 -2.02
CA ARG A 445 19.30 7.66 -2.89
C ARG A 445 20.17 8.72 -3.55
N THR A 446 19.56 9.75 -4.13
CA THR A 446 20.30 10.82 -4.80
C THR A 446 21.26 11.54 -3.86
N GLU A 447 20.80 11.90 -2.66
CA GLU A 447 21.62 12.60 -1.65
C GLU A 447 22.83 11.74 -1.24
N TRP A 448 22.61 10.47 -0.91
CA TRP A 448 23.68 9.61 -0.39
C TRP A 448 24.68 9.17 -1.46
N ILE A 449 24.25 9.04 -2.73
CA ILE A 449 25.15 8.83 -3.86
C ILE A 449 26.09 10.02 -4.04
N GLU A 450 25.57 11.25 -3.99
CA GLU A 450 26.38 12.47 -4.10
C GLU A 450 27.36 12.61 -2.92
N LYS A 451 26.92 12.26 -1.71
CA LYS A 451 27.79 12.24 -0.52
C LYS A 451 28.93 11.22 -0.64
N ILE A 452 28.65 10.00 -1.11
CA ILE A 452 29.68 8.98 -1.38
C ILE A 452 30.71 9.53 -2.36
N ALA A 453 30.26 10.06 -3.50
CA ALA A 453 31.17 10.61 -4.51
C ALA A 453 32.02 11.75 -3.93
N THR A 454 31.43 12.63 -3.13
CA THR A 454 32.12 13.74 -2.47
C THR A 454 33.20 13.26 -1.50
N VAL A 455 32.94 12.21 -0.71
CA VAL A 455 33.93 11.67 0.24
C VAL A 455 35.10 11.00 -0.49
N VAL A 456 34.81 10.20 -1.52
CA VAL A 456 35.87 9.60 -2.35
C VAL A 456 36.73 10.68 -3.00
N LEU A 457 36.12 11.75 -3.51
CA LEU A 457 36.82 12.90 -4.09
C LEU A 457 37.67 13.65 -3.07
N ARG A 458 37.19 13.84 -1.83
CA ARG A 458 37.97 14.46 -0.75
C ARG A 458 39.19 13.61 -0.37
N GLY A 459 39.02 12.29 -0.30
CA GLY A 459 40.11 11.36 -0.10
C GLY A 459 41.18 11.48 -1.19
N PHE A 460 40.74 11.52 -2.46
CA PHE A 460 41.62 11.74 -3.60
C PHE A 460 42.33 13.11 -3.54
N ASP A 461 41.62 14.21 -3.29
CA ASP A 461 42.23 15.55 -3.17
C ASP A 461 43.32 15.57 -2.10
N SER A 462 43.09 14.91 -0.97
CA SER A 462 44.06 14.87 0.13
C SER A 462 45.37 14.18 -0.28
N LEU A 463 45.30 13.06 -1.01
CA LEU A 463 46.46 12.30 -1.48
C LEU A 463 47.13 12.94 -2.70
N CYS A 464 46.34 13.59 -3.55
CA CYS A 464 46.80 14.26 -4.76
C CYS A 464 47.39 15.66 -4.47
N ARG A 465 47.17 16.21 -3.27
CA ARG A 465 47.58 17.57 -2.90
C ARG A 465 49.07 17.84 -3.12
N ASP A 466 49.93 16.89 -2.80
CA ASP A 466 51.39 17.04 -2.99
C ASP A 466 51.77 17.02 -4.47
N TYR A 467 51.10 16.19 -5.26
CA TYR A 467 51.25 16.20 -6.72
C TYR A 467 50.85 17.55 -7.32
N LEU A 468 49.71 18.11 -6.90
CA LEU A 468 49.22 19.39 -7.42
C LEU A 468 50.07 20.59 -6.94
N LYS A 469 50.62 20.55 -5.73
CA LYS A 469 51.44 21.63 -5.16
C LYS A 469 52.90 21.61 -5.62
N ASN A 470 53.43 20.47 -6.08
CA ASN A 470 54.83 20.35 -6.47
C ASN A 470 55.11 21.04 -7.81
N ARG A 471 55.21 22.38 -7.80
CA ARG A 471 55.42 23.19 -8.99
C ARG A 471 56.76 22.94 -9.69
N ARG A 472 57.74 22.39 -8.97
CA ARG A 472 59.11 22.15 -9.47
C ARG A 472 59.14 21.01 -10.48
N GLN A 473 58.27 20.00 -10.33
CA GLN A 473 58.20 18.85 -11.22
C GLN A 473 57.86 19.21 -12.68
N TRP A 474 57.24 20.37 -12.91
CA TRP A 474 56.87 20.83 -14.25
C TRP A 474 58.00 21.60 -14.96
N GLN A 475 59.06 21.97 -14.24
CA GLN A 475 60.18 22.77 -14.74
C GLN A 475 61.50 21.98 -14.82
N GLU A 476 61.65 20.93 -14.00
CA GLU A 476 62.84 20.08 -14.00
C GLU A 476 62.93 19.25 -15.30
N LYS A 477 64.13 19.23 -15.91
CA LYS A 477 64.45 18.32 -17.02
C LYS A 477 64.82 16.97 -16.41
N THR A 478 63.96 15.98 -16.58
CA THR A 478 64.24 14.60 -16.19
C THR A 478 64.25 13.76 -17.45
N GLU A 479 65.27 12.92 -17.63
CA GLU A 479 65.35 12.01 -18.76
C GLU A 479 64.43 10.80 -18.52
N GLY A 480 63.42 10.62 -19.38
CA GLY A 480 62.52 9.46 -19.39
C GLY A 480 61.11 9.72 -18.82
N VAL A 481 60.18 8.80 -19.13
CA VAL A 481 58.79 8.78 -18.63
C VAL A 481 58.79 8.35 -17.16
N SER A 482 59.16 9.26 -16.26
CA SER A 482 59.11 9.02 -14.82
C SER A 482 57.70 9.32 -14.29
N LEU A 483 56.92 8.29 -13.94
CA LEU A 483 55.58 8.42 -13.36
C LEU A 483 55.61 9.08 -11.98
N SER A 484 54.62 9.91 -11.69
CA SER A 484 54.53 10.64 -10.43
C SER A 484 54.00 9.74 -9.30
N ARG A 485 54.89 9.29 -8.40
CA ARG A 485 54.55 8.33 -7.33
C ARG A 485 53.33 8.75 -6.49
N THR A 486 53.24 10.02 -6.11
CA THR A 486 52.11 10.55 -5.32
C THR A 486 50.79 10.51 -6.08
N PHE A 487 50.81 10.73 -7.40
CA PHE A 487 49.63 10.63 -8.25
C PHE A 487 49.18 9.18 -8.41
N VAL A 488 50.11 8.24 -8.62
CA VAL A 488 49.81 6.81 -8.69
C VAL A 488 49.17 6.31 -7.38
N THR A 489 49.64 6.75 -6.21
CA THR A 489 49.01 6.42 -4.92
C THR A 489 47.58 6.96 -4.82
N ALA A 490 47.33 8.18 -5.30
CA ALA A 490 45.98 8.75 -5.32
C ALA A 490 45.04 7.99 -6.29
N LEU A 491 45.57 7.53 -7.42
CA LEU A 491 44.84 6.70 -8.40
C LEU A 491 44.52 5.31 -7.86
N ASP A 492 45.47 4.66 -7.17
CA ASP A 492 45.26 3.37 -6.49
C ASP A 492 44.14 3.47 -5.44
N TYR A 493 44.12 4.56 -4.67
CA TYR A 493 43.03 4.85 -3.72
C TYR A 493 41.66 4.93 -4.41
N ILE A 494 41.53 5.70 -5.50
CA ILE A 494 40.27 5.80 -6.24
C ILE A 494 39.87 4.43 -6.80
N GLN A 495 40.81 3.71 -7.40
CA GLN A 495 40.54 2.39 -7.97
C GLN A 495 39.99 1.45 -6.91
N GLY A 496 40.65 1.37 -5.76
CA GLY A 496 40.22 0.52 -4.64
C GLY A 496 38.85 0.92 -4.07
N LYS A 497 38.52 2.21 -4.03
CA LYS A 497 37.20 2.68 -3.58
C LYS A 497 36.11 2.38 -4.60
N ILE A 498 36.33 2.64 -5.89
CA ILE A 498 35.33 2.37 -6.94
C ILE A 498 35.08 0.86 -7.09
N SER A 499 36.10 0.01 -7.01
CA SER A 499 35.91 -1.46 -7.01
C SER A 499 35.02 -1.92 -5.85
N LYS A 500 35.18 -1.37 -4.65
CA LYS A 500 34.30 -1.69 -3.52
C LYS A 500 32.87 -1.20 -3.73
N LEU A 501 32.71 -0.03 -4.32
CA LEU A 501 31.39 0.49 -4.69
C LEU A 501 30.71 -0.39 -5.75
N GLU A 502 31.45 -0.89 -6.73
CA GLU A 502 30.95 -1.83 -7.75
C GLU A 502 30.48 -3.14 -7.10
N GLU A 503 31.24 -3.69 -6.16
CA GLU A 503 30.85 -4.91 -5.44
C GLU A 503 29.61 -4.70 -4.58
N ALA A 504 29.44 -3.50 -4.00
CA ALA A 504 28.42 -3.20 -2.99
C ALA A 504 27.13 -2.61 -3.58
N LEU A 505 27.18 -1.61 -4.46
CA LEU A 505 26.01 -0.92 -5.01
C LEU A 505 25.35 -1.71 -6.16
N ASN A 506 24.04 -1.54 -6.30
CA ASN A 506 23.31 -1.97 -7.48
C ASN A 506 23.77 -1.21 -8.75
N GLY A 507 23.54 -1.79 -9.93
CA GLY A 507 24.05 -1.23 -11.20
C GLY A 507 23.50 0.16 -11.50
N MET A 508 22.23 0.41 -11.19
CA MET A 508 21.55 1.68 -11.42
C MET A 508 22.15 2.83 -10.60
N ASP A 509 22.60 2.56 -9.38
CA ASP A 509 23.23 3.56 -8.50
C ASP A 509 24.76 3.63 -8.67
N PHE A 510 25.40 2.51 -9.03
CA PHE A 510 26.84 2.48 -9.27
C PHE A 510 27.26 3.40 -10.42
N VAL A 511 26.53 3.37 -11.54
CA VAL A 511 26.89 4.12 -12.75
C VAL A 511 26.90 5.64 -12.53
N PRO A 512 25.86 6.27 -11.96
CA PRO A 512 25.90 7.68 -11.57
C PRO A 512 27.02 7.99 -10.59
N THR A 513 27.26 7.10 -9.61
CA THR A 513 28.28 7.32 -8.56
C THR A 513 29.69 7.44 -9.14
N TRP A 514 30.15 6.47 -9.94
CA TRP A 514 31.52 6.52 -10.48
C TRP A 514 31.69 7.64 -11.52
N ARG A 515 30.63 7.99 -12.27
CA ARG A 515 30.66 9.13 -13.20
C ARG A 515 30.80 10.46 -12.48
N ALA A 516 30.12 10.63 -11.34
CA ALA A 516 30.29 11.81 -10.49
C ALA A 516 31.73 11.92 -9.96
N VAL A 517 32.34 10.80 -9.55
CA VAL A 517 33.76 10.75 -9.18
C VAL A 517 34.67 11.11 -10.37
N ALA A 518 34.44 10.54 -11.55
CA ALA A 518 35.24 10.87 -12.75
C ALA A 518 35.18 12.37 -13.10
N SER A 519 33.97 12.95 -13.09
CA SER A 519 33.77 14.39 -13.32
C SER A 519 34.47 15.26 -12.27
N GLY A 520 34.43 14.85 -11.00
CA GLY A 520 35.13 15.56 -9.92
C GLY A 520 36.65 15.49 -10.08
N VAL A 521 37.19 14.34 -10.47
CA VAL A 521 38.63 14.17 -10.75
C VAL A 521 39.06 15.01 -11.94
N ASP A 522 38.28 15.03 -13.04
CA ASP A 522 38.52 15.88 -14.21
C ASP A 522 38.69 17.35 -13.79
N GLN A 523 37.75 17.85 -12.98
CA GLN A 523 37.77 19.24 -12.51
C GLN A 523 38.92 19.53 -11.53
N LEU A 524 39.19 18.64 -10.57
CA LEU A 524 40.24 18.82 -9.55
C LEU A 524 41.63 18.85 -10.18
N VAL A 525 41.95 17.86 -11.01
CA VAL A 525 43.25 17.76 -11.67
C VAL A 525 43.39 18.88 -12.70
N PHE A 526 42.33 19.23 -13.43
CA PHE A 526 42.36 20.34 -14.38
C PHE A 526 42.70 21.66 -13.67
N SER A 527 42.01 21.96 -12.57
CA SER A 527 42.21 23.18 -11.81
C SER A 527 43.57 23.23 -11.14
N GLY A 528 44.05 22.10 -10.61
CA GLY A 528 45.33 22.02 -9.93
C GLY A 528 46.54 22.07 -10.86
N VAL A 529 46.45 21.47 -12.05
CA VAL A 529 47.57 21.38 -13.02
C VAL A 529 47.53 22.52 -14.04
N PHE A 530 46.42 22.67 -14.78
CA PHE A 530 46.35 23.57 -15.93
C PHE A 530 46.08 25.03 -15.58
N LEU A 531 45.30 25.29 -14.52
CA LEU A 531 45.05 26.66 -14.04
C LEU A 531 46.12 27.16 -13.06
N SER A 532 47.09 26.33 -12.71
CA SER A 532 48.29 26.81 -12.03
C SER A 532 49.08 27.70 -12.99
N SER A 533 49.59 28.85 -12.54
CA SER A 533 50.37 29.78 -13.38
C SER A 533 51.81 29.26 -13.58
N ILE A 534 51.95 28.01 -14.02
CA ILE A 534 53.20 27.28 -14.12
C ILE A 534 53.55 27.08 -15.58
N LYS A 535 54.83 27.28 -15.87
CA LYS A 535 55.45 27.10 -17.17
C LYS A 535 55.85 25.63 -17.38
N PHE A 536 55.27 24.95 -18.38
CA PHE A 536 55.55 23.54 -18.72
C PHE A 536 56.70 23.41 -19.72
N ASN A 537 57.67 22.53 -19.45
CA ASN A 537 58.69 22.10 -20.41
C ASN A 537 58.21 20.86 -21.23
N SER A 538 58.89 20.53 -22.33
CA SER A 538 58.48 19.40 -23.20
C SER A 538 58.46 18.05 -22.46
N SER A 539 59.47 17.78 -21.63
CA SER A 539 59.53 16.57 -20.78
C SER A 539 58.39 16.49 -19.76
N ALA A 540 57.87 17.63 -19.29
CA ALA A 540 56.77 17.72 -18.34
C ALA A 540 55.42 17.45 -19.01
N VAL A 541 55.27 17.84 -20.28
CA VAL A 541 54.09 17.48 -21.09
C VAL A 541 54.05 15.97 -21.34
N GLU A 542 55.20 15.35 -21.61
CA GLU A 542 55.30 13.88 -21.75
C GLU A 542 55.00 13.15 -20.43
N ARG A 543 55.50 13.66 -19.30
CA ARG A 543 55.17 13.13 -17.97
C ARG A 543 53.68 13.23 -17.67
N LEU A 544 53.08 14.41 -17.89
CA LEU A 544 51.64 14.61 -17.69
C LEU A 544 50.82 13.69 -18.59
N ASN A 545 51.24 13.49 -19.83
CA ASN A 545 50.62 12.51 -20.72
C ASN A 545 50.68 11.10 -20.14
N GLY A 546 51.85 10.67 -19.65
CA GLY A 546 52.00 9.36 -18.99
C GLY A 546 51.11 9.22 -17.75
N ASP A 547 51.07 10.23 -16.88
CA ASP A 547 50.21 10.24 -15.69
C ASP A 547 48.71 10.17 -16.08
N LEU A 548 48.28 10.91 -17.11
CA LEU A 548 46.89 10.90 -17.61
C LEU A 548 46.50 9.58 -18.29
N GLU A 549 47.40 8.93 -19.02
CA GLU A 549 47.16 7.57 -19.56
C GLU A 549 46.93 6.55 -18.45
N VAL A 550 47.64 6.67 -17.32
CA VAL A 550 47.38 5.81 -16.13
C VAL A 550 46.01 6.11 -15.53
N LEU A 551 45.63 7.39 -15.38
CA LEU A 551 44.29 7.78 -14.93
C LEU A 551 43.20 7.18 -15.84
N PHE A 552 43.35 7.30 -17.17
CA PHE A 552 42.41 6.70 -18.12
C PHE A 552 42.39 5.18 -18.01
N GLY A 553 43.57 4.56 -17.82
CA GLY A 553 43.71 3.13 -17.58
C GLY A 553 42.94 2.64 -16.35
N VAL A 554 42.96 3.39 -15.24
CA VAL A 554 42.20 3.05 -14.02
C VAL A 554 40.70 2.96 -14.30
N PHE A 555 40.14 3.92 -15.05
CA PHE A 555 38.71 3.94 -15.38
C PHE A 555 38.31 2.99 -16.52
N SER A 556 39.29 2.39 -17.22
CA SER A 556 39.02 1.42 -18.29
C SER A 556 38.31 0.15 -17.81
N ALA A 557 38.38 -0.15 -16.51
CA ALA A 557 37.64 -1.25 -15.89
C ALA A 557 36.11 -1.08 -16.01
N TRP A 558 35.61 0.16 -16.01
CA TRP A 558 34.17 0.46 -15.99
C TRP A 558 33.65 1.12 -17.26
N CYS A 559 34.52 1.47 -18.21
CA CYS A 559 34.11 2.06 -19.47
C CYS A 559 35.08 1.79 -20.62
N LEU A 560 34.53 1.60 -21.83
CA LEU A 560 35.32 1.36 -23.05
C LEU A 560 36.09 2.59 -23.53
N ARG A 561 35.67 3.80 -23.13
CA ARG A 561 36.28 5.08 -23.54
C ARG A 561 36.45 6.02 -22.34
N PRO A 562 37.44 5.79 -21.47
CA PRO A 562 37.64 6.61 -20.26
C PRO A 562 37.83 8.09 -20.55
N GLN A 563 38.56 8.41 -21.62
CA GLN A 563 38.86 9.79 -22.03
C GLN A 563 37.61 10.66 -22.22
N SER A 564 36.45 10.09 -22.60
CA SER A 564 35.22 10.90 -22.76
C SER A 564 34.65 11.40 -21.44
N PHE A 565 35.02 10.80 -20.31
CA PHE A 565 34.61 11.23 -18.97
C PHE A 565 35.57 12.24 -18.34
N PHE A 566 36.69 12.54 -19.02
CA PHE A 566 37.68 13.54 -18.63
C PHE A 566 37.89 14.60 -19.73
N PRO A 567 36.83 15.27 -20.19
CA PRO A 567 36.91 16.15 -21.35
C PRO A 567 37.85 17.33 -21.13
N ARG A 568 37.90 17.91 -19.91
CA ARG A 568 38.71 19.10 -19.65
C ARG A 568 40.20 18.75 -19.61
N LEU A 569 40.56 17.61 -19.03
CA LEU A 569 41.94 17.11 -19.04
C LEU A 569 42.42 16.74 -20.45
N ALA A 570 41.57 16.06 -21.23
CA ALA A 570 41.90 15.68 -22.61
C ALA A 570 42.10 16.91 -23.51
N GLU A 571 41.20 17.89 -23.43
CA GLU A 571 41.30 19.15 -24.18
C GLU A 571 42.49 20.02 -23.71
N GLY A 572 42.74 20.08 -22.40
CA GLY A 572 43.89 20.78 -21.85
C GLY A 572 45.22 20.19 -22.32
N LEU A 573 45.35 18.86 -22.31
CA LEU A 573 46.53 18.17 -22.82
C LEU A 573 46.71 18.38 -24.33
N LYS A 574 45.61 18.40 -25.09
CA LYS A 574 45.64 18.67 -26.53
C LYS A 574 46.20 20.07 -26.81
N LEU A 575 45.78 21.09 -26.04
CA LEU A 575 46.32 22.45 -26.14
C LEU A 575 47.82 22.51 -25.82
N LEU A 576 48.29 21.78 -24.81
CA LEU A 576 49.73 21.74 -24.46
C LEU A 576 50.61 21.06 -25.53
N LYS A 577 50.03 20.19 -26.37
CA LYS A 577 50.74 19.46 -27.43
C LYS A 577 50.68 20.16 -28.81
N MET A 578 49.90 21.22 -28.96
CA MET A 578 49.78 21.94 -30.24
C MET A 578 51.07 22.67 -30.60
N GLU A 579 51.33 22.77 -31.91
CA GLU A 579 52.47 23.53 -32.41
C GLU A 579 52.29 25.05 -32.22
N GLU A 580 53.38 25.76 -31.96
CA GLU A 580 53.40 27.20 -31.65
C GLU A 580 52.71 28.06 -32.71
N LYS A 581 52.80 27.68 -34.00
CA LYS A 581 52.15 28.39 -35.11
C LYS A 581 50.63 28.30 -35.02
N GLN A 582 50.09 27.14 -34.65
CA GLN A 582 48.64 26.92 -34.52
C GLN A 582 48.09 27.66 -33.30
N LEU A 583 48.86 27.73 -32.21
CA LEU A 583 48.50 28.43 -30.97
C LEU A 583 48.48 29.95 -31.15
N LYS A 584 49.45 30.52 -31.87
CA LYS A 584 49.51 31.97 -32.17
C LYS A 584 48.37 32.42 -33.09
N ASP A 585 48.05 31.64 -34.11
CA ASP A 585 46.92 31.91 -35.01
C ASP A 585 45.57 31.82 -34.30
N GLY A 586 45.43 30.94 -33.31
CA GLY A 586 44.24 30.81 -32.47
C GLY A 586 44.01 31.97 -31.53
N ILE A 587 45.05 32.40 -30.80
CA ILE A 587 44.98 33.54 -29.87
C ILE A 587 44.70 34.85 -30.63
N LEU A 588 45.31 35.04 -31.81
CA LEU A 588 45.12 36.24 -32.64
C LEU A 588 43.69 36.36 -33.19
N ARG A 589 42.98 35.24 -33.37
CA ARG A 589 41.60 35.25 -33.87
C ARG A 589 40.56 35.51 -32.77
N GLY A 590 40.89 35.32 -31.50
CA GLY A 590 40.03 35.64 -30.35
C GLY A 590 38.60 35.10 -30.46
N ASN A 591 38.41 33.91 -31.03
CA ASN A 591 37.09 33.43 -31.46
C ASN A 591 36.79 32.03 -30.93
N GLU A 592 35.63 31.83 -30.32
CA GLU A 592 35.12 30.51 -29.89
C GLU A 592 35.12 29.50 -31.04
N ARG A 593 34.92 29.99 -32.28
CA ARG A 593 35.02 29.17 -33.50
C ARG A 593 36.34 28.42 -33.63
N TRP A 594 37.47 29.03 -33.26
CA TRP A 594 38.77 28.37 -33.38
C TRP A 594 38.91 27.20 -32.40
N LEU A 595 38.39 27.34 -31.18
CA LEU A 595 38.37 26.25 -30.19
C LEU A 595 37.53 25.08 -30.74
N TRP A 596 36.36 25.38 -31.31
CA TRP A 596 35.44 24.37 -31.84
C TRP A 596 36.01 23.66 -33.07
N GLU A 597 36.65 24.40 -33.99
CA GLU A 597 37.35 23.86 -35.16
C GLU A 597 38.48 22.89 -34.77
N ASN A 598 39.09 23.13 -33.60
CA ASN A 598 40.11 22.26 -33.03
C ASN A 598 39.55 21.20 -32.07
N GLY A 599 38.23 21.03 -31.99
CA GLY A 599 37.58 20.01 -31.17
C GLY A 599 37.67 20.26 -29.66
N ILE A 600 37.84 21.51 -29.24
CA ILE A 600 37.85 21.96 -27.84
C ILE A 600 36.48 22.57 -27.56
N LYS A 601 35.67 21.89 -26.74
CA LYS A 601 34.27 22.25 -26.48
C LYS A 601 33.97 22.51 -25.01
N HIS A 602 34.82 22.04 -24.10
CA HIS A 602 34.58 22.05 -22.66
C HIS A 602 35.43 23.08 -21.90
N LEU A 603 36.37 23.74 -22.59
CA LEU A 603 37.19 24.83 -22.05
C LEU A 603 36.63 26.20 -22.44
N THR A 604 36.62 27.13 -21.50
CA THR A 604 36.33 28.54 -21.79
C THR A 604 37.52 29.22 -22.47
N ILE A 605 37.28 30.33 -23.18
CA ILE A 605 38.33 31.11 -23.85
C ILE A 605 39.42 31.53 -22.85
N ALA A 606 39.02 31.99 -21.66
CA ALA A 606 39.95 32.42 -20.63
C ALA A 606 40.84 31.28 -20.09
N GLU A 607 40.27 30.07 -19.95
CA GLU A 607 41.01 28.88 -19.54
C GLU A 607 41.98 28.43 -20.63
N ALA A 608 41.53 28.41 -21.88
CA ALA A 608 42.38 28.06 -23.02
C ALA A 608 43.56 29.03 -23.14
N GLU A 609 43.33 30.35 -23.10
CA GLU A 609 44.40 31.35 -23.13
C GLU A 609 45.41 31.16 -22.00
N LYS A 610 44.94 30.82 -20.80
CA LYS A 610 45.80 30.61 -19.64
C LYS A 610 46.70 29.39 -19.84
N ILE A 611 46.16 28.30 -20.41
CA ILE A 611 46.93 27.10 -20.75
C ILE A 611 48.00 27.41 -21.81
N VAL A 612 47.65 28.18 -22.85
CA VAL A 612 48.64 28.55 -23.88
C VAL A 612 49.73 29.46 -23.31
N LYS A 613 49.41 30.40 -22.41
CA LYS A 613 50.40 31.23 -21.72
C LYS A 613 51.37 30.41 -20.84
N ASN A 614 50.95 29.22 -20.42
CA ASN A 614 51.72 28.30 -19.58
C ASN A 614 52.67 27.38 -20.39
N THR A 615 52.60 27.31 -21.72
CA THR A 615 53.58 26.53 -22.51
C THR A 615 54.92 27.28 -22.60
N VAL A 616 56.04 26.63 -22.20
CA VAL A 616 57.38 27.19 -22.44
C VAL A 616 57.84 26.80 -23.83
N VAL A 617 57.89 27.80 -24.69
CA VAL A 617 58.59 27.71 -25.97
C VAL A 617 60.10 27.75 -25.69
N MET A 618 60.79 26.63 -25.87
CA MET A 618 62.22 26.67 -26.17
C MET A 618 62.35 26.86 -27.68
N GLY A 619 63.01 27.96 -28.07
CA GLY A 619 63.71 28.03 -29.34
C GLY A 619 64.96 27.17 -29.33
#